data_AF-A0A7S0LFV7-F1
#
_entry.id   AF-A0A7S0LFV7-F1
#
_cell.length_a   1.000
_cell.length_b   1.000
_cell.length_c   1.000
_cell.angle_alpha   90.00
_cell.angle_beta   90.00
_cell.angle_gamma   90.00
#
_symmetry.space_group_name_H-M   'P 1'
#
loop_
_entity.id
_entity.type
_entity.pdbx_description
1 polymer ?
#
loop_
_entity_poly.entity_id
_entity_poly.type
_entity_poly.pdbx_seq_one_letter_code
_entity_poly.pdbx_strand_id
1 'polypeptide(L)'
;MGDRALFLHRTRREPEYAIIKARFSELASDALVQDGEGVICAAGSDASLPTSLQIPEGLSTVWHWPRESGLFPADVYLRHCLLAVRKAPLVAHQSFLDDTFLVDRTTTLRQYLESGEESVVMACEPPSELAVRFGG
;
A
#
# COMPACT_ATOMS: atom_id res chain seq x y z
N MET A 1 2.82 -18.98 37.32
CA MET A 1 1.90 -19.44 36.27
C MET A 1 1.34 -18.18 35.61
N GLY A 2 2.22 -17.50 34.86
CA GLY A 2 1.98 -16.15 34.34
C GLY A 2 1.39 -16.22 32.94
N ASP A 3 0.13 -15.84 32.87
CA ASP A 3 -0.55 -15.16 31.75
C ASP A 3 -0.07 -15.46 30.32
N ARG A 4 -0.46 -16.65 29.79
CA ARG A 4 -0.36 -16.99 28.37
C ARG A 4 -1.40 -16.24 27.50
N ALA A 5 -2.26 -15.39 28.07
CA ALA A 5 -3.28 -14.67 27.31
C ALA A 5 -2.74 -13.42 26.60
N LEU A 6 -1.71 -12.77 27.15
CA LEU A 6 -1.11 -11.57 26.54
C LEU A 6 -0.26 -11.87 25.29
N PHE A 7 0.22 -13.10 25.12
CA PHE A 7 1.00 -13.49 23.93
C PHE A 7 0.14 -13.80 22.70
N LEU A 8 -1.15 -14.13 22.90
CA LEU A 8 -2.08 -14.47 21.81
C LEU A 8 -2.77 -13.26 21.18
N HIS A 9 -2.61 -12.06 21.76
CA HIS A 9 -3.16 -10.84 21.15
C HIS A 9 -2.23 -10.20 20.11
N ARG A 10 -0.94 -10.60 20.07
CA ARG A 10 0.02 -10.17 19.04
C ARG A 10 0.01 -11.01 17.76
N THR A 11 -0.78 -12.09 17.71
CA THR A 11 -0.83 -13.01 16.55
C THR A 11 -1.78 -12.57 15.43
N ARG A 12 -2.61 -11.54 15.62
CA ARG A 12 -3.44 -10.99 14.53
C ARG A 12 -2.78 -9.74 13.95
N ARG A 13 -1.80 -9.92 13.06
CA ARG A 13 -1.41 -8.83 12.15
C ARG A 13 -2.47 -8.76 11.07
N GLU A 14 -3.27 -7.69 11.12
CA GLU A 14 -4.18 -7.22 10.07
C GLU A 14 -5.41 -8.13 9.78
N PRO A 15 -6.55 -7.57 9.34
CA PRO A 15 -7.74 -8.36 9.02
C PRO A 15 -7.43 -9.25 7.80
N GLU A 16 -7.40 -10.55 8.08
CA GLU A 16 -7.42 -11.72 7.21
C GLU A 16 -7.48 -11.44 5.70
N TYR A 17 -6.39 -11.72 4.99
CA TYR A 17 -6.34 -11.75 3.54
C TYR A 17 -7.49 -12.59 2.96
N ALA A 18 -8.29 -12.03 2.05
CA ALA A 18 -9.33 -12.78 1.35
C ALA A 18 -8.79 -13.28 0.00
N ILE A 19 -8.06 -14.39 -0.01
CA ILE A 19 -7.42 -14.89 -1.23
C ILE A 19 -8.46 -15.50 -2.18
N ILE A 20 -8.59 -14.94 -3.38
CA ILE A 20 -9.43 -15.47 -4.46
C ILE A 20 -8.58 -15.85 -5.68
N LYS A 21 -9.11 -16.73 -6.52
CA LYS A 21 -8.55 -16.95 -7.86
C LYS A 21 -8.93 -15.79 -8.77
N ALA A 22 -7.97 -15.25 -9.51
CA ALA A 22 -8.18 -14.17 -10.46
C ALA A 22 -7.52 -14.50 -11.80
N ARG A 23 -8.17 -14.13 -12.90
CA ARG A 23 -7.56 -14.21 -14.22
C ARG A 23 -6.65 -13.01 -14.44
N PHE A 24 -5.52 -13.23 -15.10
CA PHE A 24 -4.61 -12.14 -15.51
C PHE A 24 -4.26 -12.25 -16.99
N SER A 25 -3.72 -11.17 -17.53
CA SER A 25 -3.18 -11.07 -18.88
C SER A 25 -1.71 -10.66 -18.79
N GLU A 26 -0.86 -11.24 -19.63
CA GLU A 26 0.53 -10.78 -19.71
C GLU A 26 0.59 -9.39 -20.33
N LEU A 27 1.37 -8.49 -19.72
CA LEU A 27 1.54 -7.10 -20.19
C LEU A 27 2.29 -7.00 -21.52
N ALA A 28 2.92 -8.08 -21.99
CA ALA A 28 3.84 -8.09 -23.13
C ALA A 28 3.17 -8.26 -24.51
N SER A 29 1.85 -8.50 -24.56
CA SER A 29 1.15 -8.71 -25.82
C SER A 29 0.12 -7.60 -26.02
N ASP A 30 0.19 -6.91 -27.18
CA ASP A 30 -0.77 -5.89 -27.61
C ASP A 30 -2.22 -6.40 -27.72
N ALA A 31 -2.43 -7.71 -27.54
CA ALA A 31 -3.73 -8.32 -27.38
C ALA A 31 -3.98 -8.63 -25.88
N LEU A 32 -5.11 -8.16 -25.35
CA LEU A 32 -5.64 -8.59 -24.04
C LEU A 32 -6.09 -10.06 -24.13
N VAL A 33 -5.14 -10.99 -24.30
CA VAL A 33 -5.40 -12.42 -24.17
C VAL A 33 -5.37 -12.72 -22.68
N GLN A 34 -6.45 -13.32 -22.15
CA GLN A 34 -6.45 -13.83 -20.79
C GLN A 34 -5.54 -15.06 -20.76
N ASP A 35 -4.35 -14.94 -20.17
CA ASP A 35 -3.27 -15.91 -20.35
C ASP A 35 -2.94 -16.71 -19.08
N GLY A 36 -3.78 -16.63 -18.05
CA GLY A 36 -3.61 -17.47 -16.88
C GLY A 36 -4.58 -17.25 -15.73
N GLU A 37 -4.42 -18.09 -14.71
CA GLU A 37 -5.05 -17.96 -13.39
C GLU A 37 -3.97 -17.73 -12.33
N GLY A 38 -4.16 -16.67 -11.54
CA GLY A 38 -3.36 -16.36 -10.36
C GLY A 38 -4.23 -16.29 -9.11
N VAL A 39 -3.62 -15.87 -8.00
CA VAL A 39 -4.33 -15.55 -6.76
C VAL A 39 -4.15 -14.08 -6.42
N ILE A 40 -5.21 -13.43 -5.95
CA ILE A 40 -5.17 -12.05 -5.46
C ILE A 40 -5.88 -11.98 -4.11
N CYS A 41 -5.42 -11.08 -3.24
CA CYS A 41 -6.17 -10.72 -2.06
C CYS A 41 -7.32 -9.79 -2.46
N ALA A 42 -8.56 -10.24 -2.26
CA ALA A 42 -9.78 -9.46 -2.40
C ALA A 42 -10.18 -8.71 -1.12
N ALA A 43 -9.36 -8.78 -0.06
CA ALA A 43 -9.56 -7.90 1.09
C ALA A 43 -9.18 -6.49 0.65
N GLY A 44 -10.16 -5.57 0.71
CA GLY A 44 -9.99 -4.23 0.14
C GLY A 44 -11.31 -3.52 -0.11
N SER A 45 -12.37 -3.83 0.65
CA SER A 45 -13.64 -3.11 0.59
C SER A 45 -14.08 -2.71 1.98
N ASP A 46 -14.78 -1.59 2.09
CA ASP A 46 -15.27 -1.12 3.39
C ASP A 46 -16.25 -2.10 4.04
N ALA A 47 -16.95 -2.89 3.23
CA ALA A 47 -17.85 -3.94 3.72
C ALA A 47 -17.13 -5.03 4.53
N SER A 48 -15.81 -5.17 4.35
CA SER A 48 -14.98 -6.10 5.13
C SER A 48 -14.45 -5.52 6.44
N LEU A 49 -14.65 -4.21 6.67
CA LEU A 49 -14.19 -3.57 7.90
C LEU A 49 -15.04 -4.07 9.10
N PRO A 50 -14.42 -4.34 10.26
CA PRO A 50 -15.17 -4.76 11.41
C PRO A 50 -16.10 -3.64 11.86
N THR A 51 -17.33 -3.98 12.26
CA THR A 51 -18.33 -3.02 12.74
C THR A 51 -17.89 -2.23 13.98
N SER A 52 -16.86 -2.70 14.69
CA SER A 52 -16.23 -1.98 15.80
C SER A 52 -15.25 -0.89 15.36
N LEU A 53 -14.87 -0.83 14.08
CA LEU A 53 -13.95 0.19 13.57
C LEU A 53 -14.69 1.54 13.52
N GLN A 54 -14.18 2.50 14.29
CA GLN A 54 -14.64 3.87 14.21
C GLN A 54 -13.97 4.55 13.03
N ILE A 55 -14.75 4.82 11.98
CA ILE A 55 -14.29 5.60 10.84
C ILE A 55 -14.30 7.08 11.26
N PRO A 56 -13.17 7.82 11.12
CA PRO A 56 -13.10 9.23 11.47
C PRO A 56 -14.14 10.07 10.73
N GLU A 57 -14.61 11.14 11.39
CA GLU A 57 -15.52 12.10 10.76
C GLU A 57 -14.89 12.70 9.49
N GLY A 58 -15.65 12.73 8.41
CA GLY A 58 -15.18 13.18 7.09
C GLY A 58 -14.56 12.08 6.22
N LEU A 59 -14.30 10.89 6.76
CA LEU A 59 -13.87 9.73 5.97
C LEU A 59 -15.10 8.89 5.61
N SER A 60 -15.55 8.93 4.36
CA SER A 60 -16.69 8.13 3.90
C SER A 60 -16.31 6.71 3.50
N THR A 61 -15.04 6.49 3.17
CA THR A 61 -14.52 5.22 2.68
C THR A 61 -13.04 5.04 3.03
N VAL A 62 -12.59 3.79 3.23
CA VAL A 62 -11.16 3.48 3.36
C VAL A 62 -10.58 3.09 1.99
N TRP A 63 -11.37 2.37 1.18
CA TRP A 63 -10.96 1.83 -0.11
C TRP A 63 -11.62 2.55 -1.30
N HIS A 64 -11.24 2.23 -2.53
CA HIS A 64 -11.94 2.67 -3.75
C HIS A 64 -12.20 4.18 -3.90
N TRP A 65 -11.28 5.02 -3.45
CA TRP A 65 -11.33 6.46 -3.69
C TRP A 65 -11.51 6.81 -5.17
N PRO A 66 -12.30 7.85 -5.50
CA PRO A 66 -12.42 8.36 -6.86
C PRO A 66 -11.05 8.75 -7.44
N ARG A 67 -10.87 8.60 -8.74
CA ARG A 67 -9.61 8.91 -9.42
C ARG A 67 -9.26 10.39 -9.33
N GLU A 68 -10.29 11.21 -9.30
CA GLU A 68 -10.28 12.66 -9.16
C GLU A 68 -10.22 13.14 -7.69
N SER A 69 -10.04 12.23 -6.73
CA SER A 69 -10.01 12.59 -5.30
C SER A 69 -8.83 13.48 -4.92
N GLY A 70 -7.79 13.56 -5.76
CA GLY A 70 -6.59 14.35 -5.48
C GLY A 70 -5.77 13.84 -4.30
N LEU A 71 -5.99 12.59 -3.88
CA LEU A 71 -5.24 11.98 -2.79
C LEU A 71 -3.81 11.64 -3.23
N PHE A 72 -2.85 12.11 -2.43
CA PHE A 72 -1.45 11.78 -2.57
C PHE A 72 -1.00 10.80 -1.48
N PRO A 73 0.11 10.07 -1.69
CA PRO A 73 0.69 9.24 -0.65
C PRO A 73 1.06 10.09 0.57
N ALA A 74 0.90 9.54 1.77
CA ALA A 74 1.39 10.22 2.96
C ALA A 74 2.93 10.23 2.97
N ASP A 75 3.54 11.41 3.01
CA ASP A 75 4.99 11.61 2.88
C ASP A 75 5.81 10.73 3.82
N VAL A 76 5.47 10.69 5.11
CA VAL A 76 6.14 9.85 6.12
C VAL A 76 6.14 8.37 5.71
N TYR A 77 5.00 7.87 5.23
CA TYR A 77 4.87 6.47 4.88
C TYR A 77 5.55 6.16 3.55
N LEU A 78 5.45 7.07 2.58
CA LEU A 78 6.14 6.94 1.30
C LEU A 78 7.66 6.96 1.49
N ARG A 79 8.19 7.87 2.32
CA ARG A 79 9.61 7.89 2.72
C ARG A 79 10.05 6.55 3.31
N HIS A 80 9.26 5.99 4.23
CA HIS A 80 9.53 4.68 4.80
C HIS A 80 9.65 3.60 3.72
N CYS A 81 8.68 3.53 2.79
CA CYS A 81 8.69 2.57 1.70
C CYS A 81 9.89 2.77 0.76
N LEU A 82 10.24 4.01 0.44
CA LEU A 82 11.40 4.34 -0.41
C LEU A 82 12.72 3.90 0.26
N LEU A 83 12.87 4.13 1.57
CA LEU A 83 14.05 3.68 2.31
C LEU A 83 14.12 2.16 2.42
N ALA A 84 12.98 1.50 2.59
CA ALA A 84 12.91 0.05 2.63
C ALA A 84 13.28 -0.57 1.27
N VAL A 85 12.73 -0.05 0.16
CA VAL A 85 12.95 -0.61 -1.17
C VAL A 85 14.36 -0.33 -1.71
N ARG A 86 15.03 0.73 -1.25
CA ARG A 86 16.47 0.96 -1.52
C ARG A 86 17.38 -0.17 -1.04
N LYS A 87 16.95 -0.93 -0.03
CA LYS A 87 17.67 -2.11 0.50
C LYS A 87 17.31 -3.40 -0.26
N ALA A 88 16.31 -3.35 -1.15
CA ALA A 88 15.86 -4.49 -1.95
C ALA A 88 16.65 -4.63 -3.27
N PRO A 89 16.57 -5.78 -3.96
CA PRO A 89 17.15 -5.94 -5.29
C PRO A 89 16.62 -4.90 -6.29
N LEU A 90 17.45 -4.53 -7.27
CA LEU A 90 17.13 -3.48 -8.26
C LEU A 90 15.79 -3.71 -8.96
N VAL A 91 15.46 -4.96 -9.32
CA VAL A 91 14.18 -5.29 -9.96
C VAL A 91 12.98 -4.94 -9.09
N ALA A 92 13.06 -5.17 -7.78
CA ALA A 92 11.99 -4.82 -6.84
C ALA A 92 11.88 -3.30 -6.66
N HIS A 93 13.02 -2.60 -6.65
CA HIS A 93 13.05 -1.14 -6.63
C HIS A 93 12.44 -0.52 -7.88
N GLN A 94 12.76 -1.04 -9.07
CA GLN A 94 12.19 -0.59 -10.34
C GLN A 94 10.68 -0.84 -10.37
N SER A 95 10.25 -2.08 -10.09
CA SER A 95 8.83 -2.42 -10.05
C SER A 95 8.05 -1.56 -9.03
N PHE A 96 8.61 -1.28 -7.85
CA PHE A 96 7.94 -0.39 -6.90
C PHE A 96 7.72 1.03 -7.45
N LEU A 97 8.66 1.58 -8.22
CA LEU A 97 8.54 2.93 -8.78
C LEU A 97 7.66 2.97 -10.05
N ASP A 98 7.73 1.92 -10.86
CA ASP A 98 7.11 1.89 -12.19
C ASP A 98 5.71 1.26 -12.19
N ASP A 99 5.44 0.33 -11.28
CA ASP A 99 4.18 -0.41 -11.19
C ASP A 99 3.28 0.04 -10.03
N THR A 100 3.73 1.01 -9.23
CA THR A 100 2.89 1.69 -8.23
C THR A 100 2.30 2.95 -8.83
N PHE A 101 0.99 3.10 -8.76
CA PHE A 101 0.26 4.24 -9.30
C PHE A 101 -0.40 5.06 -8.19
N LEU A 102 -0.53 6.37 -8.42
CA LEU A 102 -1.39 7.23 -7.61
C LEU A 102 -2.86 6.85 -7.76
N VAL A 103 -3.73 7.51 -6.98
CA VAL A 103 -5.17 7.24 -6.98
C VAL A 103 -5.83 7.44 -8.36
N ASP A 104 -5.26 8.30 -9.20
CA ASP A 104 -5.68 8.54 -10.59
C ASP A 104 -5.54 7.30 -11.50
N ARG A 105 -4.71 6.33 -11.08
CA ARG A 105 -4.26 5.12 -11.79
C ARG A 105 -3.59 5.39 -13.12
N THR A 106 -2.97 6.56 -13.25
CA THR A 106 -2.23 6.98 -14.44
C THR A 106 -0.84 7.46 -14.11
N THR A 107 -0.68 8.21 -13.03
CA THR A 107 0.62 8.73 -12.60
C THR A 107 1.36 7.64 -11.84
N THR A 108 2.53 7.23 -12.33
CA THR A 108 3.39 6.29 -11.62
C THR A 108 4.08 6.98 -10.44
N LEU A 109 4.52 6.19 -9.47
CA LEU A 109 5.27 6.72 -8.33
C LEU A 109 6.58 7.37 -8.79
N ARG A 110 7.24 6.84 -9.83
CA ARG A 110 8.40 7.49 -10.46
C ARG A 110 8.06 8.90 -10.93
N GLN A 111 7.00 9.05 -11.74
CA GLN A 111 6.60 10.35 -12.30
C GLN A 111 6.28 11.36 -11.20
N TYR A 112 5.59 10.91 -10.14
CA TYR A 112 5.28 11.72 -8.97
C TYR A 112 6.54 12.22 -8.26
N LEU A 113 7.52 11.34 -8.02
CA LEU A 113 8.76 11.73 -7.35
C LEU A 113 9.62 12.67 -8.22
N GLU A 114 9.69 12.41 -9.52
CA GLU A 114 10.43 13.22 -10.50
C GLU A 114 9.80 14.60 -10.74
N SER A 115 8.55 14.84 -10.35
CA SER A 115 7.92 16.17 -10.41
C SER A 115 8.41 17.14 -9.33
N GLY A 116 9.36 16.72 -8.48
CA GLY A 116 9.95 17.53 -7.41
C GLY A 116 9.56 17.09 -5.99
N GLU A 117 8.59 16.18 -5.88
CA GLU A 117 8.02 15.71 -4.62
C GLU A 117 9.00 14.84 -3.83
N GLU A 118 10.00 14.22 -4.48
CA GLU A 118 11.01 13.42 -3.77
C GLU A 118 11.68 14.20 -2.64
N SER A 119 11.97 15.49 -2.87
CA SER A 119 12.62 16.34 -1.87
C SER A 119 11.75 16.54 -0.61
N VAL A 120 10.45 16.74 -0.80
CA VAL A 120 9.47 16.91 0.28
C VAL A 120 9.30 15.60 1.05
N VAL A 121 9.08 14.50 0.32
CA VAL A 121 8.90 13.17 0.89
C VAL A 121 10.13 12.75 1.71
N MET A 122 11.33 12.89 1.16
CA MET A 122 12.56 12.45 1.82
C MET A 122 12.91 13.28 3.07
N ALA A 123 12.45 14.53 3.13
CA ALA A 123 12.60 15.40 4.29
C ALA A 123 11.58 15.12 5.41
N CYS A 124 10.52 14.35 5.14
CA CYS A 124 9.43 14.12 6.08
C CYS A 124 9.76 13.00 7.09
N GLU A 125 10.43 13.35 8.18
CA GLU A 125 10.74 12.40 9.25
C GLU A 125 9.49 12.00 10.05
N PRO A 126 9.37 10.72 10.46
CA PRO A 126 8.29 10.31 11.35
C PRO A 126 8.44 10.98 12.73
N PRO A 127 7.33 11.14 13.48
CA PRO A 127 7.38 11.48 14.89
C PRO A 127 8.30 10.55 15.68
N SER A 128 8.91 11.06 16.75
CA SER A 128 9.94 10.33 17.52
C SER A 128 9.46 8.95 18.03
N GLU A 129 8.19 8.87 18.43
CA GLU A 129 7.52 7.68 18.93
C GLU A 129 7.37 6.60 17.84
N LEU A 130 7.43 7.02 16.58
CA LEU A 130 7.24 6.21 15.38
C LEU A 130 8.54 5.98 14.60
N ALA A 131 9.65 6.61 14.99
CA ALA A 131 10.94 6.55 14.30
C ALA A 131 11.47 5.11 14.14
N VAL A 132 11.29 4.25 15.13
CA VAL A 132 11.70 2.84 15.04
C VAL A 132 10.93 2.07 13.96
N ARG A 133 9.68 2.44 13.67
CA ARG A 133 8.83 1.75 12.69
C ARG A 133 8.94 2.35 11.30
N PHE A 134 8.93 3.68 11.20
CA PHE A 134 8.86 4.41 9.92
C PHE A 134 10.15 5.16 9.56
N GLY A 135 11.22 5.02 10.35
CA GLY A 135 12.50 5.71 10.12
C GLY A 135 13.28 5.21 8.89
N GLY A 136 13.02 3.98 8.44
CA GLY A 136 13.63 3.36 7.26
C GLY A 136 14.70 2.31 7.54
#